data_AF-A0A8C7WZ62-F1
#
_entry.id   AF-A0A8C7WZ62-F1
#
_cell.length_a   1.000
_cell.length_b   1.000
_cell.length_c   1.000
_cell.angle_alpha   90.00
_cell.angle_beta   90.00
_cell.angle_gamma   90.00
#
_symmetry.space_group_name_H-M   'P 1'
#
loop_
_entity.id
_entity.type
_entity.pdbx_description
1 polymer ?
#
loop_
_entity_poly.entity_id
_entity_poly.type
_entity_poly.pdbx_seq_one_letter_code
_entity_poly.pdbx_strand_id
1 'polypeptide(L)'
;MTALRLLQRMKRDWMHTGRRPSGLCGAALLVAARMHKFRRSVKDVISVVKVCHTTLRKRLTEFEDTPTSQLTIDEFMRVDLEQECDPPSYTAGQHKVKMLQVNVLRDWLLGLMLPAATFSV
;
A
#
# COMPACT_ATOMS: atom_id res chain seq x y z
N MET A 1 -4.44 8.64 21.95
CA MET A 1 -5.36 8.81 20.79
C MET A 1 -4.69 8.60 19.42
N THR A 2 -3.44 8.12 19.31
CA THR A 2 -2.71 7.99 18.02
C THR A 2 -3.33 7.01 17.03
N ALA A 3 -3.80 5.84 17.49
CA ALA A 3 -4.41 4.83 16.61
C ALA A 3 -5.67 5.33 15.91
N LEU A 4 -6.50 6.13 16.59
CA LEU A 4 -7.70 6.73 16.00
C LEU A 4 -7.33 7.79 14.95
N ARG A 5 -6.32 8.63 15.23
CA ARG A 5 -5.81 9.61 14.27
C ARG A 5 -5.27 8.92 13.01
N LEU A 6 -4.51 7.84 13.17
CA LEU A 6 -4.05 7.00 12.05
C LEU A 6 -5.22 6.43 11.25
N LEU A 7 -6.23 5.87 11.92
CA LEU A 7 -7.39 5.31 11.25
C LEU A 7 -8.17 6.37 10.46
N GLN A 8 -8.35 7.57 11.03
CA GLN A 8 -8.99 8.69 10.34
C GLN A 8 -8.21 9.11 9.10
N ARG A 9 -6.87 9.16 9.20
CA ARG A 9 -6.02 9.48 8.06
C ARG A 9 -6.09 8.40 6.97
N MET A 10 -5.97 7.12 7.33
CA MET A 10 -6.14 5.99 6.40
C MET A 10 -7.52 5.97 5.72
N LYS A 11 -8.56 6.50 6.38
CA LYS A 11 -9.89 6.66 5.78
C LYS A 11 -9.90 7.77 4.72
N ARG A 12 -9.27 8.91 5.01
CA ARG A 12 -9.09 10.03 4.04
C ARG A 12 -8.25 9.61 2.84
N ASP A 13 -7.25 8.76 3.04
CA ASP A 13 -6.42 8.19 1.96
C ASP A 13 -7.13 7.04 1.20
N TRP A 14 -8.47 6.94 1.29
CA TRP A 14 -9.29 5.96 0.58
C TRP A 14 -8.89 4.48 0.75
N MET A 15 -8.09 4.15 1.77
CA MET A 15 -7.56 2.78 1.96
C MET A 15 -8.65 1.77 2.35
N HIS A 16 -9.78 2.25 2.87
CA HIS A 16 -10.90 1.44 3.35
C HIS A 16 -11.97 1.15 2.30
N THR A 17 -11.99 1.88 1.19
CA THR A 17 -13.07 1.84 0.21
C THR A 17 -13.18 0.46 -0.43
N GLY A 18 -14.39 -0.14 -0.39
CA GLY A 18 -14.66 -1.49 -0.89
C GLY A 18 -13.95 -2.62 -0.13
N ARG A 19 -13.46 -2.37 1.09
CA ARG A 19 -12.51 -3.25 1.79
C ARG A 19 -12.92 -3.48 3.26
N ARG A 20 -12.53 -4.63 3.83
CA ARG A 20 -12.82 -4.98 5.23
C ARG A 20 -12.13 -4.02 6.22
N PRO A 21 -12.86 -3.31 7.11
CA PRO A 21 -12.28 -2.32 8.02
C PRO A 21 -11.43 -2.94 9.13
N SER A 22 -11.70 -4.18 9.55
CA SER A 22 -10.98 -4.84 10.66
C SER A 22 -9.47 -4.92 10.42
N GLY A 23 -9.05 -5.15 9.17
CA GLY A 23 -7.63 -5.19 8.82
C GLY A 23 -6.96 -3.82 8.90
N LEU A 24 -7.69 -2.75 8.60
CA LEU A 24 -7.21 -1.38 8.71
C LEU A 24 -7.07 -0.95 10.17
N CYS A 25 -8.04 -1.32 11.03
CA CYS A 25 -7.94 -1.12 12.47
C CYS A 25 -6.71 -1.84 13.06
N GLY A 26 -6.46 -3.08 12.63
CA GLY A 26 -5.28 -3.85 13.05
C GLY A 26 -3.98 -3.19 12.62
N ALA A 27 -3.91 -2.67 11.40
CA ALA A 27 -2.74 -1.95 10.90
C ALA A 27 -2.49 -0.67 11.71
N ALA A 28 -3.53 0.14 11.93
CA ALA A 28 -3.44 1.37 12.73
C ALA A 28 -2.99 1.10 14.17
N LEU A 29 -3.51 0.05 14.81
CA LEU A 29 -3.12 -0.35 16.16
C LEU A 29 -1.63 -0.74 16.22
N LEU A 30 -1.17 -1.48 15.21
CA LEU A 30 0.19 -2.00 15.17
C LEU A 30 1.23 -0.90 14.86
N VAL A 31 0.88 0.05 13.99
CA VAL A 31 1.69 1.26 13.74
C VAL A 31 1.74 2.12 15.00
N ALA A 32 0.61 2.40 15.65
CA ALA A 32 0.57 3.17 16.88
C ALA A 32 1.41 2.52 18.01
N ALA A 33 1.34 1.19 18.15
CA ALA A 33 2.16 0.47 19.12
C ALA A 33 3.66 0.69 18.87
N ARG A 34 4.10 0.66 17.61
CA ARG A 34 5.51 0.92 17.24
C ARG A 34 5.93 2.37 17.50
N MET A 35 5.06 3.35 17.19
CA MET A 35 5.33 4.77 17.48
C MET A 35 5.61 4.99 18.98
N HIS A 36 4.86 4.30 19.84
CA HIS A 36 5.01 4.41 21.30
C HIS A 36 6.01 3.41 21.91
N LYS A 37 6.86 2.78 21.09
CA LYS A 37 7.83 1.74 21.51
C LYS A 37 7.20 0.57 22.30
N PHE A 38 5.91 0.33 22.10
CA PHE A 38 5.18 -0.76 22.72
C PHE A 38 5.24 -2.00 21.84
N ARG A 39 5.98 -3.03 22.30
CA ARG A 39 6.20 -4.24 21.51
C ARG A 39 4.99 -5.17 21.61
N ARG A 40 4.27 -5.31 20.50
CA ARG A 40 3.24 -6.35 20.29
C ARG A 40 3.54 -7.18 19.07
N SER A 41 3.26 -8.48 19.14
CA SER A 41 3.45 -9.34 17.99
C SER A 41 2.32 -9.15 16.98
N VAL A 42 2.64 -9.38 15.70
CA VAL A 42 1.64 -9.35 14.63
C VAL A 42 0.55 -10.42 14.88
N LYS A 43 0.93 -11.56 15.45
CA LYS A 43 0.02 -12.66 15.81
C LYS A 43 -1.01 -12.23 16.87
N ASP A 44 -0.59 -11.49 17.89
CA ASP A 44 -1.49 -11.00 18.95
C ASP A 44 -2.53 -10.03 18.40
N VAL A 45 -2.14 -9.16 17.46
CA VAL A 45 -3.09 -8.23 16.85
C VAL A 45 -4.07 -8.99 15.95
N ILE A 46 -3.57 -9.92 15.14
CA ILE A 46 -4.40 -10.77 14.26
C ILE A 46 -5.44 -11.57 15.03
N SER A 47 -5.07 -12.13 16.20
CA SER A 47 -5.99 -12.93 17.01
C SER A 47 -7.19 -12.11 17.51
N VAL A 48 -7.02 -10.80 17.66
CA VAL A 48 -8.08 -9.85 18.05
C VAL A 48 -8.90 -9.39 16.83
N VAL A 49 -8.24 -8.91 15.77
CA VAL A 49 -8.96 -8.30 14.62
C VAL A 49 -9.50 -9.30 13.60
N LYS A 50 -9.16 -10.59 13.75
CA LYS A 50 -9.65 -11.72 12.95
C LYS A 50 -9.43 -11.53 11.44
N VAL A 51 -8.20 -11.22 11.03
CA VAL A 51 -7.78 -11.13 9.62
C VAL A 51 -6.53 -11.96 9.34
N CYS A 52 -6.32 -12.38 8.09
CA CYS A 52 -5.11 -13.12 7.73
C CYS A 52 -3.84 -12.27 7.84
N HIS A 53 -2.71 -12.93 8.11
CA HIS A 53 -1.39 -12.29 8.21
C HIS A 53 -1.00 -11.55 6.92
N THR A 54 -1.30 -12.15 5.76
CA THR A 54 -1.07 -11.56 4.45
C THR A 54 -1.91 -10.30 4.23
N THR A 55 -3.17 -10.29 4.68
CA THR A 55 -4.05 -9.12 4.60
C THR A 55 -3.51 -7.97 5.43
N LEU A 56 -3.10 -8.23 6.68
CA LEU A 56 -2.54 -7.19 7.56
C LEU A 56 -1.23 -6.62 6.99
N ARG A 57 -0.35 -7.49 6.46
CA ARG A 57 0.89 -7.05 5.82
C ARG A 57 0.63 -6.17 4.60
N LYS A 58 -0.32 -6.55 3.72
CA LYS A 58 -0.71 -5.72 2.56
C LYS A 58 -1.16 -4.32 2.98
N ARG A 59 -1.94 -4.19 4.07
CA ARG A 59 -2.38 -2.88 4.59
C ARG A 59 -1.23 -2.01 5.10
N LEU A 60 -0.24 -2.63 5.73
CA LEU A 60 0.94 -1.92 6.21
C LEU A 60 1.79 -1.42 5.05
N THR A 61 1.97 -2.22 4.00
CA THR A 61 2.68 -1.80 2.78
C THR A 61 1.94 -0.68 2.06
N GLU A 62 0.63 -0.78 1.90
CA GLU A 62 -0.15 0.32 1.30
C GLU A 62 -0.10 1.61 2.12
N PHE A 63 0.01 1.51 3.46
CA PHE A 63 0.21 2.69 4.31
C PHE A 63 1.60 3.28 4.12
N GLU A 64 2.62 2.43 3.99
CA GLU A 64 4.01 2.84 3.68
C GLU A 64 4.09 3.67 2.39
N ASP A 65 3.26 3.35 1.39
CA ASP A 65 3.19 4.10 0.13
C ASP A 65 2.49 5.47 0.23
N THR A 66 1.84 5.80 1.37
CA THR A 66 1.18 7.11 1.57
C THR A 66 2.18 8.17 2.05
N PRO A 67 1.97 9.47 1.76
CA PRO A 67 2.83 10.55 2.27
C PRO A 67 2.83 10.64 3.81
N THR A 68 1.79 10.10 4.46
CA THR A 68 1.69 10.07 5.93
C THR A 68 2.79 9.21 6.56
N SER A 69 3.26 8.17 5.88
CA SER A 69 4.27 7.24 6.41
C SER A 69 5.64 7.91 6.60
N GLN A 70 5.90 9.00 5.87
CA GLN A 70 7.17 9.73 5.85
C GLN A 70 7.27 10.74 7.00
N LEU A 71 6.17 11.03 7.67
CA LEU A 71 6.14 11.98 8.78
C LEU A 71 6.77 11.38 10.04
N THR A 72 7.47 12.22 10.79
CA THR A 72 7.86 11.89 12.16
C THR A 72 6.63 11.79 13.06
N ILE A 73 6.79 11.14 14.21
CA ILE A 73 5.72 10.99 15.21
C ILE A 73 5.18 12.37 15.64
N ASP A 74 6.06 13.33 15.85
CA ASP A 74 5.68 14.67 16.31
C ASP A 74 4.96 15.47 15.21
N GLU A 75 5.42 15.39 13.97
CA GLU A 75 4.76 16.03 12.82
C GLU A 75 3.37 15.43 12.60
N PHE A 76 3.25 14.10 12.63
CA PHE A 76 1.97 13.40 12.45
C PHE A 76 0.92 13.84 13.50
N MET A 77 1.35 14.14 14.73
CA MET A 77 0.44 14.56 15.80
C MET A 77 0.03 16.03 15.70
N ARG A 78 0.79 16.87 15.00
CA ARG A 78 0.57 18.32 14.89
C ARG A 78 -0.06 18.74 13.57
N VAL A 79 0.28 18.06 12.48
CA VAL A 79 -0.10 18.41 11.11
C VAL A 79 -1.15 17.45 10.60
N ASP A 80 -2.18 17.99 9.96
CA ASP A 80 -3.10 17.23 9.14
C ASP A 80 -2.76 17.51 7.67
N LEU A 81 -2.31 16.49 6.95
CA LEU A 81 -2.06 16.60 5.51
C LEU A 81 -3.40 16.80 4.79
N GLU A 82 -3.47 17.79 3.88
CA GLU A 82 -4.65 18.03 3.05
C GLU A 82 -4.72 17.10 1.83
N GLN A 83 -3.56 16.69 1.32
CA GLN A 83 -3.49 15.79 0.17
C GLN A 83 -4.13 14.44 0.52
N GLU A 84 -5.00 13.95 -0.38
CA GLU A 84 -5.57 12.60 -0.32
C GLU A 84 -4.87 11.68 -1.32
N CYS A 85 -4.92 10.37 -1.06
CA CYS A 85 -4.44 9.35 -1.98
C CYS A 85 -5.60 8.61 -2.64
N ASP A 86 -5.37 8.15 -3.88
CA ASP A 86 -6.29 7.29 -4.59
C ASP A 86 -6.42 5.90 -3.93
N PRO A 87 -7.56 5.22 -4.07
CA PRO A 87 -7.75 3.88 -3.53
C PRO A 87 -6.78 2.86 -4.17
N PRO A 88 -6.28 1.85 -3.43
CA PRO A 88 -5.33 0.86 -3.96
C PRO A 88 -5.79 0.07 -5.19
N SER A 89 -7.10 -0.06 -5.42
CA SER A 89 -7.64 -0.66 -6.65
C SER A 89 -7.39 0.18 -7.88
N TYR A 90 -7.43 1.51 -7.74
CA TYR A 90 -7.17 2.44 -8.83
C TYR A 90 -5.68 2.48 -9.18
N THR A 91 -4.82 2.65 -8.16
CA THR A 91 -3.37 2.67 -8.36
C THR A 91 -2.86 1.34 -8.93
N ALA A 92 -3.35 0.20 -8.45
CA ALA A 92 -3.02 -1.11 -9.02
C ALA A 92 -3.45 -1.23 -10.49
N GLY A 93 -4.60 -0.67 -10.86
CA GLY A 93 -5.07 -0.62 -12.25
C GLY A 93 -4.12 0.19 -13.14
N GLN A 94 -3.74 1.39 -12.70
CA GLN A 94 -2.79 2.25 -13.42
C GLN A 94 -1.42 1.58 -13.61
N HIS A 95 -0.90 0.94 -12.55
CA HIS A 95 0.35 0.19 -12.61
C HIS A 95 0.29 -0.96 -13.62
N LYS A 96 -0.83 -1.69 -13.67
CA LYS A 96 -1.02 -2.78 -14.64
C LYS A 96 -0.98 -2.25 -16.08
N VAL A 97 -1.67 -1.15 -16.37
CA VAL A 97 -1.68 -0.55 -17.72
C VAL A 97 -0.28 -0.09 -18.11
N LYS A 98 0.43 0.59 -17.20
CA LYS A 98 1.81 1.06 -17.45
C LYS A 98 2.77 -0.11 -17.69
N MET A 99 2.65 -1.19 -16.93
CA MET A 99 3.45 -2.41 -17.11
C MET A 99 3.15 -3.09 -18.47
N LEU A 100 1.89 -3.14 -18.89
CA LEU A 100 1.52 -3.65 -20.22
C LEU A 100 2.15 -2.82 -21.33
N GLN A 101 2.13 -1.49 -21.22
CA GLN A 101 2.74 -0.60 -22.20
C GLN A 101 4.26 -0.79 -22.28
N VAL A 102 4.95 -0.95 -21.13
CA VAL A 102 6.38 -1.25 -21.08
C VAL A 102 6.68 -2.61 -21.69
N ASN A 103 5.85 -3.63 -21.42
CA ASN A 103 6.03 -4.96 -22.00
C ASN A 103 5.84 -4.93 -23.52
N VAL A 104 4.82 -4.23 -24.03
CA VAL A 104 4.61 -4.03 -25.46
C VAL A 104 5.85 -3.36 -26.08
N LEU A 105 6.35 -2.27 -25.49
CA LEU A 105 7.57 -1.61 -25.98
C LEU A 105 8.79 -2.52 -25.96
N ARG A 106 8.95 -3.33 -24.91
CA ARG A 106 10.02 -4.33 -24.79
C ARG A 106 9.90 -5.38 -25.88
N ASP A 107 8.71 -5.91 -26.13
CA ASP A 107 8.47 -6.93 -27.15
C ASP A 107 8.72 -6.36 -28.56
N TRP A 108 8.31 -5.12 -28.82
CA TRP A 108 8.64 -4.38 -30.04
C TRP A 108 10.15 -4.21 -30.22
N LEU A 109 10.88 -3.79 -29.17
CA LEU A 109 12.33 -3.63 -29.21
C LEU A 109 13.06 -4.97 -29.42
N LEU A 110 12.62 -6.03 -28.75
CA LEU A 110 13.16 -7.37 -28.94
C LEU A 110 12.90 -7.87 -30.37
N GLY A 111 11.70 -7.64 -30.92
CA GLY A 111 11.37 -7.96 -32.30
C GLY A 111 12.21 -7.21 -33.34
N LEU A 112 12.59 -5.95 -33.06
CA LEU A 112 13.51 -5.17 -33.90
C LEU A 112 14.97 -5.63 -33.76
N MET A 113 15.34 -6.23 -32.62
CA MET A 113 16.68 -6.76 -32.35
C MET A 113 16.91 -8.20 -32.82
N LEU A 114 15.87 -8.94 -33.19
CA LEU A 114 16.01 -10.21 -33.91
C LEU A 114 16.16 -9.89 -35.41
N PRO A 115 17.38 -9.94 -35.99
CA PRO A 115 17.50 -9.87 -37.45
C PRO A 115 16.68 -11.02 -38.04
N ALA A 116 16.11 -10.79 -39.23
CA ALA A 116 15.36 -11.76 -40.03
C ALA A 116 16.24 -12.96 -40.46
N ALA A 117 16.69 -13.75 -39.50
CA ALA A 117 17.57 -14.90 -39.67
C ALA A 117 16.76 -16.19 -39.59
N THR A 118 15.75 -16.34 -40.46
CA THR A 118 15.21 -17.63 -40.93
C THR A 118 14.28 -17.39 -42.10
N PHE A 119 14.82 -16.97 -43.24
CA PHE A 119 14.20 -17.28 -44.53
C PHE A 119 15.30 -17.38 -45.59
N SER A 120 16.11 -18.44 -45.49
CA SER A 120 16.86 -18.95 -46.64
C SER A 120 16.15 -20.22 -47.09
N VAL A 121 15.73 -20.17 -48.35
CA VAL A 121 15.18 -21.25 -49.19
C VAL A 121 16.11 -22.46 -49.21
#